data_AF-A0A3A2Z1T9-F1
#
_entry.id   AF-A0A3A2Z1T9-F1
#
_cell.length_a   1.000
_cell.length_b   1.000
_cell.length_c   1.000
_cell.angle_alpha   90.00
_cell.angle_beta   90.00
_cell.angle_gamma   90.00
#
_symmetry.space_group_name_H-M   'P 1'
#
loop_
_entity.id
_entity.type
_entity.pdbx_description
1 polymer ?
#
loop_
_entity_poly.entity_id
_entity_poly.type
_entity_poly.pdbx_seq_one_letter_code
_entity_poly.pdbx_strand_id
1 'polypeptide(L)' 'MISNLMYNSEFMYFEPYFGMSNPDMSTFDKWGHFTQILWKGTSEVGCATVVCDSLGNVDARSAMPFTVCNYNPA' A
#
# COMPACT_ATOMS: atom_id res chain seq x y z
N MET A 1 -0.95 1.96 -9.76
CA MET A 1 -1.01 1.00 -8.64
C MET A 1 -0.19 1.49 -7.47
N ILE A 2 1.15 1.39 -7.46
CA ILE A 2 1.94 1.85 -6.30
C ILE A 2 1.77 3.35 -6.04
N SER A 3 2.10 4.23 -7.00
CA SER A 3 2.03 5.68 -6.76
C SER A 3 0.60 6.18 -6.51
N ASN A 4 -0.37 5.83 -7.34
CA ASN A 4 -1.71 6.42 -7.23
C ASN A 4 -2.65 5.72 -6.22
N LEU A 5 -2.59 4.39 -6.07
CA LEU A 5 -3.54 3.64 -5.23
C LEU A 5 -2.98 3.28 -3.85
N MET A 6 -1.65 3.17 -3.71
CA MET A 6 -1.01 2.80 -2.44
C MET A 6 -0.30 3.97 -1.77
N TYR A 7 0.11 5.00 -2.51
CA TYR A 7 0.79 6.18 -1.95
C TYR A 7 -0.11 7.43 -1.94
N ASN A 8 -0.48 7.96 -3.11
CA ASN A 8 -1.18 9.26 -3.23
C ASN A 8 -2.56 9.23 -2.58
N SER A 9 -3.35 8.16 -2.78
CA SER A 9 -4.68 8.02 -2.19
C SER A 9 -4.67 7.78 -0.69
N GLU A 10 -3.54 7.33 -0.14
CA GLU A 10 -3.39 6.97 1.26
C GLU A 10 -2.75 8.09 2.10
N PHE A 11 -1.96 8.96 1.47
CA PHE A 11 -1.27 10.08 2.12
C PHE A 11 -2.18 10.89 3.06
N MET A 12 -3.35 11.31 2.56
CA MET A 12 -4.28 12.16 3.31
C MET A 12 -4.85 11.49 4.58
N TYR A 13 -4.86 10.15 4.61
CA TYR A 13 -5.30 9.41 5.80
C TYR A 13 -4.20 9.32 6.86
N PHE A 14 -2.93 9.42 6.46
CA PHE A 14 -1.80 9.42 7.41
C PHE A 14 -1.35 10.81 7.84
N GLU A 15 -1.63 11.85 7.04
CA GLU A 15 -1.22 13.24 7.30
C GLU A 15 -1.42 13.69 8.77
N PRO A 16 -2.55 13.39 9.45
CA PRO A 16 -2.75 13.81 10.83
C PRO A 16 -1.73 13.23 11.81
N TYR A 17 -1.06 12.13 11.49
CA TYR A 17 -0.14 11.40 12.38
C TYR A 17 1.33 11.80 12.24
N PHE A 18 1.68 12.73 11.33
CA PHE A 18 3.08 13.13 11.17
C PHE A 18 3.67 13.68 12.49
N GLY A 19 4.86 13.17 12.83
CA GLY A 19 5.57 13.54 14.05
C GLY A 19 5.08 12.83 15.32
N MET A 20 4.03 12.01 15.24
CA MET A 20 3.59 11.18 16.37
C MET A 20 4.43 9.91 16.49
N SER A 21 4.70 9.49 17.72
CA SER A 21 5.40 8.22 17.97
C SER A 21 4.50 7.00 17.74
N ASN A 22 3.19 7.13 17.95
CA ASN A 22 2.22 6.04 17.86
C ASN A 22 0.94 6.52 17.14
N PRO A 23 0.78 6.25 15.84
CA PRO A 23 -0.47 6.54 15.12
C PRO A 23 -1.61 5.63 15.62
N ASP A 24 -2.86 6.06 15.40
CA ASP A 24 -4.03 5.23 15.68
C ASP A 24 -4.14 4.09 14.67
N MET A 25 -3.98 2.86 15.15
CA MET A 25 -4.01 1.65 14.32
C MET A 25 -5.43 1.21 13.92
N SER A 26 -6.49 1.86 14.41
CA SER A 26 -7.88 1.52 14.08
C SER A 26 -8.24 1.72 12.60
N THR A 27 -7.43 2.52 11.87
CA THR A 27 -7.62 2.85 10.46
C THR A 27 -6.44 2.42 9.58
N PHE A 28 -5.62 1.49 10.06
CA PHE A 28 -4.40 1.05 9.38
C PHE A 28 -4.64 0.57 7.95
N ASP A 29 -5.80 -0.03 7.68
CA ASP A 29 -6.23 -0.46 6.34
C ASP A 29 -6.33 0.70 5.32
N LYS A 30 -6.42 1.95 5.77
CA LYS A 30 -6.52 3.14 4.92
C LYS A 30 -5.18 3.79 4.57
N TRP A 31 -4.11 3.46 5.29
CA TRP A 31 -2.81 4.14 5.15
C TRP A 31 -1.59 3.23 5.26
N GLY A 32 -1.79 1.94 5.51
CA GLY A 32 -0.69 1.00 5.77
C GLY A 32 0.29 0.90 4.61
N HIS A 33 -0.21 0.91 3.36
CA HIS A 33 0.69 0.85 2.20
C HIS A 33 1.54 2.11 2.08
N PHE A 34 0.96 3.29 2.31
CA PHE A 34 1.71 4.55 2.31
C PHE A 34 2.89 4.51 3.30
N THR A 35 2.63 4.06 4.53
CA THR A 35 3.70 3.97 5.54
C THR A 35 4.77 2.93 5.22
N GLN A 36 4.39 1.78 4.64
CA GLN A 36 5.34 0.78 4.20
C GLN A 36 6.27 1.32 3.09
N ILE A 37 5.74 2.09 2.14
CA ILE A 37 6.53 2.69 1.04
C ILE A 37 7.59 3.66 1.58
N LEU A 38 7.29 4.36 2.67
CA LEU A 38 8.19 5.34 3.30
C LEU A 38 8.98 4.78 4.49
N TRP A 39 8.91 3.47 4.74
CA TRP A 39 9.46 2.90 5.95
C TRP A 39 10.98 3.01 5.97
N LYS A 40 11.51 3.82 6.89
CA LYS A 40 12.94 4.13 6.99
C LYS A 40 13.82 2.88 7.12
N GLY A 41 13.30 1.83 7.75
CA GLY A 41 14.04 0.58 7.98
C GLY A 41 14.13 -0.32 6.75
N THR A 42 13.27 -0.12 5.76
CA THR A 42 13.24 -0.94 4.54
C THR A 42 14.31 -0.47 3.56
N SER A 43 15.15 -1.39 3.10
CA SER A 43 16.26 -1.12 2.18
C SER A 43 16.06 -1.72 0.79
N GLU A 44 15.18 -2.70 0.66
CA GLU A 44 14.96 -3.45 -0.58
C GLU A 44 13.45 -3.60 -0.83
N VAL A 45 13.09 -3.57 -2.12
CA VAL A 45 11.72 -3.84 -2.58
C VAL A 45 11.76 -4.67 -3.86
N GLY A 46 10.92 -5.70 -3.92
CA GLY A 46 10.68 -6.49 -5.12
C GLY A 46 9.19 -6.49 -5.45
N CYS A 47 8.83 -6.09 -6.66
CA CYS A 47 7.44 -6.03 -7.10
C CYS A 47 7.20 -6.89 -8.34
N ALA A 48 6.02 -7.49 -8.41
CA ALA A 48 5.52 -8.21 -9.58
C ALA A 48 4.12 -7.71 -9.93
N THR A 49 3.80 -7.67 -11.23
CA THR A 49 2.45 -7.33 -11.71
C THR A 49 1.99 -8.40 -12.69
N VAL A 50 0.78 -8.90 -12.47
CA VAL A 50 0.13 -9.90 -13.35
C VAL A 50 -1.27 -9.41 -13.68
N VAL A 51 -1.72 -9.58 -14.92
CA VAL A 51 -3.14 -9.37 -15.28
C VAL A 51 -3.92 -10.62 -14.89
N CYS A 52 -4.88 -10.46 -13.99
CA CYS A 52 -5.73 -11.54 -13.53
C CYS A 52 -7.11 -11.42 -14.20
N ASP A 53 -7.59 -12.51 -14.81
CA ASP A 53 -8.92 -12.56 -15.43
C ASP A 53 -10.05 -12.42 -14.40
N SER A 54 -9.79 -12.91 -13.18
CA SER A 54 -10.61 -12.71 -12.00
C SER A 54 -9.71 -12.51 -10.80
N LEU A 55 -10.08 -11.58 -9.93
CA LEU A 55 -9.40 -11.34 -8.67
C LEU A 55 -10.46 -11.34 -7.56
N GLY A 56 -10.26 -12.15 -6.52
CA GLY A 56 -11.21 -12.27 -5.41
C GLY A 56 -11.25 -10.99 -4.56
N ASN A 57 -12.42 -10.71 -3.95
CA ASN A 57 -12.64 -9.58 -3.04
C ASN A 57 -12.36 -8.20 -3.63
N VAL A 58 -12.42 -8.07 -4.96
CA VAL A 58 -12.43 -6.79 -5.65
C VAL A 58 -13.62 -6.76 -6.61
N ASP A 59 -14.28 -5.61 -6.76
CA ASP A 59 -15.35 -5.42 -7.75
C ASP A 59 -14.73 -5.21 -9.16
N ALA A 60 -13.96 -6.20 -9.61
CA ALA A 60 -13.34 -6.20 -10.93
C ALA A 60 -14.33 -6.78 -11.95
N ARG A 61 -14.86 -5.92 -12.84
CA ARG A 61 -15.79 -6.31 -13.92
C ARG A 61 -15.09 -6.82 -15.18
N SER A 62 -13.77 -6.80 -15.19
CA SER A 62 -12.91 -7.24 -16.29
C SER A 62 -11.53 -7.61 -15.75
N ALA A 63 -10.71 -8.27 -16.59
CA ALA A 63 -9.33 -8.56 -16.26
C ALA A 63 -8.59 -7.29 -15.81
N MET A 64 -7.90 -7.36 -14.67
CA MET A 64 -7.23 -6.22 -14.06
C MET A 64 -5.79 -6.57 -13.65
N PRO A 65 -4.85 -5.61 -13.75
CA PRO A 65 -3.51 -5.83 -13.25
C PRO A 65 -3.51 -5.85 -11.72
N PHE A 66 -2.80 -6.82 -11.15
CA PHE A 66 -2.59 -6.98 -9.72
C PHE A 66 -1.10 -6.88 -9.42
N THR A 67 -0.71 -5.87 -8.64
CA THR A 67 0.67 -5.66 -8.18
C THR A 67 0.84 -6.13 -6.75
N VAL A 68 1.88 -6.92 -6.51
CA VAL A 68 2.36 -7.27 -5.17
C VAL A 68 3.79 -6.76 -5.04
N CYS A 69 4.11 -6.15 -3.90
CA CYS A 69 5.46 -5.73 -3.54
C CYS A 69 5.82 -6.30 -2.18
N ASN A 70 6.98 -6.96 -2.11
CA ASN A 70 7.58 -7.40 -0.86
C ASN A 70 8.73 -6.46 -0.50
N TYR A 71 8.85 -6.15 0.78
CA TYR A 71 9.81 -5.21 1.34
C TYR A 71 10.74 -5.94 2.30
N ASN A 72 12.02 -5.55 2.32
CA ASN A 72 13.04 -6.13 3.20
C ASN A 72 13.94 -5.03 3.79
N PRO A 73 14.28 -5.07 5.08
CA PRO A 73 13.60 -5.81 6.15
C PRO A 73 12.09 -5.55 6.21
N ALA A 74 11.36 -6.58 6.67
CA ALA A 74 9.95 -6.50 7.00
C ALA A 74 9.72 -5.67 8.27
#